data_AF-A0AAD1UHF0-F1
#
_entry.id   AF-A0AAD1UHF0-F1
#
_cell.length_a   1.000
_cell.length_b   1.000
_cell.length_c   1.000
_cell.angle_alpha   90.00
_cell.angle_beta   90.00
_cell.angle_gamma   90.00
#
_symmetry.space_group_name_H-M   'P 1'
#
loop_
_entity.id
_entity.type
_entity.pdbx_description
1 polymer ?
#
loop_
_entity_poly.entity_id
_entity_poly.type
_entity_poly.pdbx_seq_one_letter_code
_entity_poly.pdbx_strand_id
1 'polypeptide(L)'
;MLNKVSKALKKPKLPKRAEPKNWQKLWEGIEKMREKKDAPVDSMGCDECGDKNADKNTYAFQTLVALMLSSQTKDKQTFEATQRLKNHGLTVDEMIKIEEEELADLLYGVGFYKRKAGYIKRTSQLIKDKHEGIVPSKLDDILKFPGVGIKMALLLQQGAFGVVDGISVDTHVHRICNLLEWVDSTNPEATRVQLQDWLPKSKWTKINHMLVGFGQTICKPIAPLCDECGVSDLCPMAHWYSPPKKKKIGYEDDSGSSEFVLKEEEKGPSKKVEEKKEPKHRKNTRASKGTQSKDDKFFNNYLKKLRKKKITEAEPPTLDELEESNIYIRKKRTR
;
A
#
# COMPACT_ATOMS: atom_id res chain seq x y z
N MET A 1 24.79 -18.21 -13.03
CA MET A 1 23.87 -17.63 -12.01
C MET A 1 22.38 -17.90 -12.31
N LEU A 2 22.03 -19.00 -12.99
CA LEU A 2 20.64 -19.36 -13.35
C LEU A 2 19.91 -20.23 -12.30
N ASN A 3 20.60 -20.60 -11.20
CA ASN A 3 20.15 -21.65 -10.27
C ASN A 3 19.53 -21.15 -8.95
N LYS A 4 19.40 -19.83 -8.74
CA LYS A 4 18.84 -19.29 -7.48
C LYS A 4 17.32 -19.00 -7.54
N VAL A 5 16.76 -18.74 -8.72
CA VAL A 5 15.32 -18.37 -8.86
C VAL A 5 14.42 -19.59 -9.02
N SER A 6 14.85 -20.61 -9.79
CA SER A 6 14.11 -21.89 -9.92
C SER A 6 13.95 -22.64 -8.59
N LYS A 7 14.79 -22.32 -7.59
CA LYS A 7 14.71 -22.85 -6.22
C LYS A 7 13.63 -22.16 -5.37
N ALA A 8 13.18 -20.96 -5.73
CA ALA A 8 12.14 -20.22 -5.00
C ALA A 8 10.71 -20.70 -5.32
N LEU A 9 10.51 -21.44 -6.43
CA LEU A 9 9.20 -21.95 -6.86
C LEU A 9 9.07 -23.48 -6.77
N LYS A 10 10.17 -24.24 -6.58
CA LYS A 10 10.12 -25.69 -6.36
C LYS A 10 9.70 -25.98 -4.91
N LYS A 11 8.39 -26.11 -4.71
CA LYS A 11 7.76 -26.44 -3.41
C LYS A 11 8.22 -27.83 -2.92
N PRO A 12 8.69 -27.99 -1.67
CA PRO A 12 8.39 -29.23 -0.94
C PRO A 12 6.87 -29.36 -0.83
N LYS A 13 6.31 -30.54 -1.09
CA LYS A 13 4.87 -30.82 -0.89
C LYS A 13 4.57 -30.74 0.60
N LEU A 14 4.34 -29.53 1.10
CA LEU A 14 3.76 -29.33 2.42
C LEU A 14 2.34 -29.90 2.40
N PRO A 15 1.88 -30.56 3.47
CA PRO A 15 0.51 -31.06 3.56
C PRO A 15 -0.47 -29.90 3.34
N LYS A 16 -1.52 -30.13 2.54
CA LYS A 16 -2.57 -29.13 2.31
C LYS A 16 -3.12 -28.68 3.65
N ARG A 17 -3.03 -27.38 3.93
CA ARG A 17 -3.64 -26.79 5.13
C ARG A 17 -5.15 -27.00 5.05
N ALA A 18 -5.78 -27.32 6.18
CA ALA A 18 -7.23 -27.33 6.27
C ALA A 18 -7.78 -25.93 5.97
N GLU A 19 -8.95 -25.88 5.34
CA GLU A 19 -9.65 -24.62 5.08
C GLU A 19 -10.02 -23.94 6.41
N PRO A 20 -9.85 -22.61 6.53
CA PRO A 20 -10.22 -21.88 7.75
C PRO A 20 -11.72 -21.96 8.03
N LYS A 21 -12.13 -21.96 9.30
CA LYS A 21 -13.54 -21.98 9.68
C LYS A 21 -14.26 -20.74 9.11
N ASN A 22 -15.48 -20.92 8.61
CA ASN A 22 -16.35 -19.85 8.09
C ASN A 22 -15.77 -19.01 6.93
N TRP A 23 -14.68 -19.43 6.27
CA TRP A 23 -14.01 -18.61 5.26
C TRP A 23 -14.94 -18.22 4.09
N GLN A 24 -15.85 -19.12 3.67
CA GLN A 24 -16.81 -18.83 2.60
C GLN A 24 -17.78 -17.71 3.01
N LYS A 25 -18.34 -17.77 4.22
CA LYS A 25 -19.25 -16.74 4.73
C LYS A 25 -18.55 -15.39 4.91
N LEU A 26 -17.32 -15.41 5.44
CA LEU A 26 -16.48 -14.21 5.54
C LEU A 26 -16.20 -13.62 4.15
N TRP A 27 -15.85 -14.48 3.19
CA TRP A 27 -15.62 -14.08 1.81
C TRP A 27 -16.86 -13.42 1.19
N GLU A 28 -18.01 -14.09 1.25
CA GLU A 28 -19.28 -13.62 0.69
C GLU A 28 -19.74 -12.31 1.32
N GLY A 29 -19.62 -12.18 2.65
CA GLY A 29 -19.97 -10.95 3.35
C GLY A 29 -19.06 -9.78 2.96
N ILE A 30 -17.74 -10.01 2.83
CA ILE A 30 -16.81 -8.99 2.32
C ILE A 30 -17.14 -8.63 0.87
N GLU A 31 -17.40 -9.63 0.03
CA GLU A 31 -17.76 -9.43 -1.38
C GLU A 31 -19.03 -8.58 -1.52
N LYS A 32 -20.06 -8.85 -0.70
CA LYS A 32 -21.29 -8.06 -0.64
C LYS A 32 -21.03 -6.62 -0.22
N MET A 33 -20.22 -6.38 0.81
CA MET A 33 -19.82 -5.02 1.20
C MET A 33 -19.07 -4.28 0.09
N ARG A 34 -18.38 -5.02 -0.79
CA ARG A 34 -17.58 -4.47 -1.90
C ARG A 34 -18.33 -4.37 -3.22
N GLU A 35 -19.62 -4.70 -3.26
CA GLU A 35 -20.44 -4.66 -4.47
C GLU A 35 -20.53 -3.25 -5.06
N LYS A 36 -20.57 -2.22 -4.21
CA LYS A 36 -20.69 -0.81 -4.62
C LYS A 36 -19.43 -0.24 -5.30
N LYS A 37 -18.27 -0.89 -5.15
CA LYS A 37 -16.99 -0.43 -5.73
C LYS A 37 -16.66 1.04 -5.42
N ASP A 38 -16.77 1.41 -4.16
CA ASP A 38 -16.61 2.77 -3.64
C ASP A 38 -15.22 3.07 -3.04
N ALA A 39 -14.26 2.15 -3.18
CA ALA A 39 -12.91 2.34 -2.68
C ALA A 39 -12.00 2.99 -3.74
N PRO A 40 -10.93 3.68 -3.31
CA PRO A 40 -9.92 4.22 -4.22
C PRO A 40 -9.37 3.18 -5.21
N VAL A 41 -9.14 1.94 -4.78
CA VAL A 41 -8.63 0.87 -5.67
C VAL A 41 -9.56 0.57 -6.86
N ASP A 42 -10.87 0.79 -6.73
CA ASP A 42 -11.84 0.47 -7.80
C ASP A 42 -11.77 1.44 -8.98
N SER A 43 -11.32 2.68 -8.74
CA SER A 43 -11.29 3.75 -9.75
C SER A 43 -9.89 4.23 -10.08
N MET A 44 -8.95 4.04 -9.15
CA MET A 44 -7.57 4.53 -9.21
C MET A 44 -6.55 3.42 -8.94
N GLY A 45 -6.99 2.15 -8.94
CA GLY A 45 -6.10 0.99 -8.85
C GLY A 45 -5.11 0.92 -10.01
N CYS A 46 -4.00 0.22 -9.82
CA CYS A 46 -2.96 0.09 -10.86
C CYS A 46 -3.49 -0.59 -12.15
N ASP A 47 -4.49 -1.45 -11.99
CA ASP A 47 -5.24 -2.12 -13.05
C ASP A 47 -6.12 -1.16 -13.87
N GLU A 48 -6.47 0.01 -13.32
CA GLU A 48 -7.25 1.04 -14.02
C GLU A 48 -6.37 2.15 -14.64
N CYS A 49 -5.06 2.16 -14.35
CA CYS A 49 -4.14 3.18 -14.84
C CYS A 49 -3.76 3.01 -16.32
N GLY A 50 -3.76 1.79 -16.84
CA GLY A 50 -3.43 1.51 -18.24
C GLY A 50 -4.53 1.98 -19.20
N ASP A 51 -4.14 2.51 -20.36
CA ASP A 51 -5.08 2.86 -21.42
C ASP A 51 -5.64 1.62 -22.10
N LYS A 52 -6.90 1.31 -21.83
CA LYS A 52 -7.61 0.16 -22.40
C LYS A 52 -7.79 0.25 -23.93
N ASN A 53 -7.60 1.44 -24.52
CA ASN A 53 -7.67 1.66 -25.97
C ASN A 53 -6.29 1.58 -26.67
N ALA A 54 -5.20 1.54 -25.90
CA ALA A 54 -3.86 1.40 -26.48
C ALA A 54 -3.60 -0.04 -26.94
N ASP A 55 -2.53 -0.22 -27.74
CA ASP A 55 -2.07 -1.57 -28.07
C ASP A 55 -1.64 -2.34 -26.80
N LYS A 56 -1.61 -3.68 -26.91
CA LYS A 56 -1.35 -4.57 -25.76
C LYS A 56 -0.01 -4.28 -25.07
N ASN A 57 1.02 -3.91 -25.83
CA ASN A 57 2.34 -3.66 -25.26
C ASN A 57 2.36 -2.33 -24.50
N THR A 58 1.78 -1.27 -25.08
CA THR A 58 1.62 0.02 -24.41
C THR A 58 0.78 -0.11 -23.13
N TYR A 59 -0.35 -0.83 -23.17
CA TYR A 59 -1.15 -1.11 -21.97
C TYR A 59 -0.35 -1.84 -20.88
N ALA A 60 0.41 -2.88 -21.26
CA ALA A 60 1.26 -3.62 -20.33
C ALA A 60 2.37 -2.72 -19.72
N PHE A 61 2.98 -1.86 -20.52
CA PHE A 61 4.01 -0.93 -20.06
C PHE A 61 3.46 0.11 -19.10
N GLN A 62 2.31 0.72 -19.42
CA GLN A 62 1.63 1.67 -18.55
C GLN A 62 1.23 1.02 -17.22
N THR A 63 0.73 -0.22 -17.25
CA THR A 63 0.41 -1.02 -16.06
C THR A 63 1.66 -1.29 -15.22
N LEU A 64 2.78 -1.67 -15.83
CA LEU A 64 4.06 -1.88 -15.16
C LEU A 64 4.55 -0.61 -14.46
N VAL A 65 4.51 0.53 -15.15
CA VAL A 65 4.92 1.82 -14.56
C VAL A 65 4.00 2.20 -13.39
N ALA A 66 2.69 2.08 -13.52
CA ALA A 66 1.75 2.31 -12.43
C ALA A 66 2.05 1.43 -11.19
N LEU A 67 2.35 0.15 -11.40
CA LEU A 67 2.76 -0.78 -10.34
C LEU A 67 4.05 -0.34 -9.66
N MET A 68 5.06 0.09 -10.41
CA MET A 68 6.32 0.62 -9.86
C MET A 68 6.06 1.86 -8.99
N LEU A 69 5.18 2.76 -9.46
CA LEU A 69 4.79 3.98 -8.76
C LEU A 69 3.97 3.70 -7.49
N SER A 70 3.16 2.64 -7.44
CA SER A 70 2.28 2.30 -6.31
C SER A 70 2.99 1.98 -5.00
N SER A 71 4.27 1.57 -5.07
CA SER A 71 5.00 1.17 -3.85
C SER A 71 5.10 2.33 -2.86
N GLN A 72 4.50 2.16 -1.67
CA GLN A 72 4.46 3.19 -0.63
C GLN A 72 3.90 4.54 -1.15
N THR A 73 2.86 4.48 -1.98
CA THR A 73 2.17 5.65 -2.54
C THR A 73 0.68 5.34 -2.57
N LYS A 74 -0.16 6.34 -2.29
CA LYS A 74 -1.62 6.17 -2.32
C LYS A 74 -2.11 6.05 -3.76
N ASP A 75 -3.13 5.24 -4.00
CA ASP A 75 -3.73 5.00 -5.32
C ASP A 75 -4.01 6.30 -6.09
N LYS A 76 -4.63 7.29 -5.43
CA LYS A 76 -4.88 8.61 -6.04
C LYS A 76 -3.61 9.29 -6.58
N GLN A 77 -2.52 9.30 -5.81
CA GLN A 77 -1.26 9.92 -6.23
C GLN A 77 -0.59 9.12 -7.35
N THR A 78 -0.69 7.79 -7.30
CA THR A 78 -0.22 6.91 -8.37
C THR A 78 -0.99 7.18 -9.66
N PHE A 79 -2.32 7.23 -9.60
CA PHE A 79 -3.18 7.51 -10.74
C PHE A 79 -2.88 8.87 -11.36
N GLU A 80 -2.83 9.94 -10.56
CA GLU A 80 -2.52 11.29 -11.04
C GLU A 80 -1.14 11.37 -11.72
N ALA A 81 -0.12 10.72 -11.15
CA ALA A 81 1.21 10.66 -11.75
C ALA A 81 1.20 9.86 -13.07
N THR A 82 0.50 8.73 -13.12
CA THR A 82 0.36 7.96 -14.36
C THR A 82 -0.38 8.76 -15.44
N GLN A 83 -1.42 9.54 -15.10
CA GLN A 83 -2.09 10.40 -16.09
C GLN A 83 -1.14 11.47 -16.64
N ARG A 84 -0.32 12.13 -15.80
CA ARG A 84 0.70 13.08 -16.27
C ARG A 84 1.70 12.44 -17.23
N LEU A 85 2.17 11.24 -16.90
CA LEU A 85 3.05 10.47 -17.78
C LEU A 85 2.37 10.09 -19.10
N LYS A 86 1.10 9.66 -19.06
CA LYS A 86 0.33 9.33 -20.27
C LYS A 86 0.20 10.54 -21.19
N ASN A 87 -0.08 11.71 -20.63
CA ASN A 87 -0.16 12.97 -21.39
C ASN A 87 1.19 13.37 -22.01
N HIS A 88 2.30 13.01 -21.37
CA HIS A 88 3.64 13.21 -21.95
C HIS A 88 4.00 12.17 -23.03
N GLY A 89 3.47 10.95 -22.91
CA GLY A 89 3.76 9.83 -23.80
C GLY A 89 4.33 8.64 -23.03
N LEU A 90 3.48 7.87 -22.35
CA LEU A 90 3.92 6.74 -21.53
C LEU A 90 4.14 5.48 -22.37
N THR A 91 5.22 5.48 -23.17
CA THR A 91 5.72 4.35 -23.96
C THR A 91 7.17 4.03 -23.60
N VAL A 92 7.64 2.83 -23.97
CA VAL A 92 9.03 2.40 -23.70
C VAL A 92 10.03 3.38 -24.30
N ASP A 93 9.82 3.78 -25.55
CA ASP A 93 10.77 4.64 -26.28
C ASP A 93 10.80 6.06 -25.71
N GLU A 94 9.65 6.63 -25.35
CA GLU A 94 9.61 7.97 -24.75
C GLU A 94 10.19 7.99 -23.34
N MET A 95 9.98 6.94 -22.54
CA MET A 95 10.59 6.82 -21.22
C MET A 95 12.11 6.61 -21.25
N ILE A 96 12.68 6.18 -22.39
CA ILE A 96 14.13 6.16 -22.60
C ILE A 96 14.65 7.56 -22.89
N LYS A 97 13.95 8.30 -23.76
CA LYS A 97 14.36 9.63 -24.26
C LYS A 97 14.26 10.73 -23.21
N ILE A 98 13.18 10.77 -22.43
CA ILE A 98 12.94 11.81 -21.43
C ILE A 98 14.08 11.90 -20.41
N GLU A 99 14.55 13.10 -20.06
CA GLU A 99 15.59 13.27 -19.04
C GLU A 99 15.14 12.78 -17.65
N GLU A 100 16.07 12.26 -16.84
CA GLU A 100 15.69 11.66 -15.55
C GLU A 100 15.08 12.69 -14.60
N GLU A 101 15.60 13.92 -14.61
CA GLU A 101 15.08 15.05 -13.84
C GLU A 101 13.65 15.42 -14.25
N GLU A 102 13.39 15.53 -15.56
CA GLU A 102 12.06 15.82 -16.09
C GLU A 102 11.05 14.71 -15.73
N LEU A 103 11.47 13.45 -15.87
CA LEU A 103 10.67 12.31 -15.44
C LEU A 103 10.38 12.38 -13.93
N ALA A 104 11.36 12.75 -13.11
CA ALA A 104 11.15 12.91 -11.68
C ALA A 104 10.13 14.01 -11.37
N ASP A 105 10.14 15.12 -12.11
CA ASP A 105 9.18 16.22 -11.94
C ASP A 105 7.75 15.78 -12.30
N LEU A 106 7.58 15.02 -13.38
CA LEU A 106 6.28 14.40 -13.73
C LEU A 106 5.76 13.46 -12.62
N LEU A 107 6.67 12.86 -11.86
CA LEU A 107 6.36 11.94 -10.76
C LEU A 107 6.19 12.64 -9.39
N TYR A 108 6.26 13.97 -9.33
CA TYR A 108 6.13 14.69 -8.06
C TYR A 108 4.84 14.31 -7.30
N GLY A 109 4.96 14.13 -5.98
CA GLY A 109 3.90 13.63 -5.10
C GLY A 109 3.91 12.10 -4.89
N VAL A 110 4.59 11.33 -5.76
CA VAL A 110 4.83 9.90 -5.54
C VAL A 110 5.93 9.69 -4.49
N GLY A 111 5.75 8.73 -3.59
CA GLY A 111 6.78 8.37 -2.60
C GLY A 111 8.06 7.89 -3.28
N PHE A 112 9.22 8.44 -2.90
CA PHE A 112 10.53 8.13 -3.52
C PHE A 112 10.60 8.39 -5.03
N TYR A 113 9.85 9.36 -5.55
CA TYR A 113 9.72 9.64 -6.99
C TYR A 113 11.06 9.73 -7.75
N LYS A 114 12.08 10.42 -7.21
CA LYS A 114 13.41 10.51 -7.85
C LYS A 114 14.04 9.15 -8.10
N ARG A 115 13.96 8.24 -7.12
CA ARG A 115 14.49 6.86 -7.27
C ARG A 115 13.66 6.06 -8.28
N LYS A 116 12.34 6.29 -8.29
CA LYS A 116 11.42 5.61 -9.20
C LYS A 116 11.62 6.07 -10.66
N ALA A 117 11.93 7.34 -10.91
CA ALA A 117 12.32 7.84 -12.23
C ALA A 117 13.50 7.04 -12.80
N GLY A 118 14.61 6.94 -12.04
CA GLY A 118 15.76 6.11 -12.44
C GLY A 118 15.48 4.59 -12.50
N TYR A 119 14.42 4.09 -11.86
CA TYR A 119 13.96 2.70 -12.08
C TYR A 119 13.21 2.57 -13.40
N ILE A 120 12.29 3.49 -13.70
CA ILE A 120 11.49 3.48 -14.93
C ILE A 120 12.40 3.61 -16.16
N LYS A 121 13.36 4.55 -16.17
CA LYS A 121 14.34 4.67 -17.28
C LYS A 121 15.09 3.36 -17.51
N ARG A 122 15.65 2.77 -16.45
CA ARG A 122 16.40 1.50 -16.55
C ARG A 122 15.54 0.31 -16.95
N THR A 123 14.30 0.23 -16.45
CA THR A 123 13.33 -0.79 -16.89
C THR A 123 13.01 -0.63 -18.37
N SER A 124 12.79 0.59 -18.84
CA SER A 124 12.50 0.88 -20.25
C SER A 124 13.67 0.47 -21.14
N GLN A 125 14.90 0.81 -20.75
CA GLN A 125 16.11 0.37 -21.45
C GLN A 125 16.25 -1.16 -21.48
N LEU A 126 16.00 -1.84 -20.35
CA LEU A 126 16.03 -3.31 -20.29
C LEU A 126 14.98 -3.95 -21.21
N ILE A 127 13.78 -3.39 -21.28
CA ILE A 127 12.72 -3.85 -22.19
C ILE A 127 13.18 -3.68 -23.64
N LYS A 128 13.77 -2.53 -24.01
CA LYS A 128 14.30 -2.30 -25.35
C LYS A 128 15.40 -3.31 -25.70
N ASP A 129 16.39 -3.47 -24.83
CA ASP A 129 17.62 -4.22 -25.13
C ASP A 129 17.46 -5.74 -25.03
N LYS A 130 16.61 -6.23 -24.12
CA LYS A 130 16.49 -7.67 -23.80
C LYS A 130 15.18 -8.29 -24.27
N HIS A 131 14.19 -7.47 -24.59
CA HIS A 131 12.85 -7.92 -24.96
C HIS A 131 12.32 -7.22 -26.21
N GLU A 132 13.20 -6.61 -27.01
CA GLU A 132 12.86 -6.00 -28.31
C GLU A 132 11.76 -4.92 -28.22
N GLY A 133 11.70 -4.22 -27.07
CA GLY A 133 10.69 -3.19 -26.82
C GLY A 133 9.35 -3.74 -26.31
N ILE A 134 9.22 -5.05 -26.12
CA ILE A 134 7.99 -5.71 -25.67
C ILE A 134 8.09 -6.07 -24.19
N VAL A 135 7.08 -5.70 -23.39
CA VAL A 135 7.01 -6.07 -21.98
C VAL A 135 6.85 -7.60 -21.86
N PRO A 136 7.77 -8.31 -21.19
CA PRO A 136 7.69 -9.77 -21.10
C PRO A 136 6.54 -10.21 -20.20
N SER A 137 5.87 -11.31 -20.56
CA SER A 137 4.80 -11.91 -19.77
C SER A 137 5.30 -12.96 -18.76
N LYS A 138 6.56 -13.38 -18.87
CA LYS A 138 7.17 -14.38 -17.98
C LYS A 138 7.57 -13.76 -16.66
N LEU A 139 7.12 -14.36 -15.55
CA LEU A 139 7.40 -13.90 -14.20
C LEU A 139 8.91 -13.70 -13.93
N ASP A 140 9.74 -14.65 -14.34
CA ASP A 140 11.19 -14.61 -14.14
C ASP A 140 11.87 -13.44 -14.86
N ASP A 141 11.31 -12.97 -15.97
CA ASP A 141 11.82 -11.82 -16.70
C ASP A 141 11.36 -10.52 -16.06
N ILE A 142 10.08 -10.44 -15.65
CA ILE A 142 9.52 -9.27 -14.95
C ILE A 142 10.26 -9.00 -13.63
N LEU A 143 10.63 -10.05 -12.88
CA LEU A 143 11.37 -9.95 -11.62
C LEU A 143 12.80 -9.40 -11.77
N LYS A 144 13.34 -9.31 -12.99
CA LYS A 144 14.66 -8.71 -13.23
C LYS A 144 14.60 -7.17 -13.26
N PHE A 145 13.41 -6.59 -13.37
CA PHE A 145 13.27 -5.14 -13.44
C PHE A 145 13.55 -4.47 -12.10
N PRO A 146 14.31 -3.36 -12.07
CA PRO A 146 14.67 -2.67 -10.83
C PRO A 146 13.42 -2.16 -10.10
N GLY A 147 13.33 -2.49 -8.82
CA GLY A 147 12.21 -2.08 -7.96
C GLY A 147 10.94 -2.91 -8.14
N VAL A 148 10.93 -3.91 -9.03
CA VAL A 148 9.80 -4.82 -9.24
C VAL A 148 9.95 -6.07 -8.37
N GLY A 149 9.00 -6.27 -7.46
CA GLY A 149 8.92 -7.46 -6.61
C GLY A 149 7.83 -8.43 -7.05
N ILE A 150 7.76 -9.59 -6.40
CA ILE A 150 6.81 -10.67 -6.72
C ILE A 150 5.34 -10.21 -6.77
N LYS A 151 4.93 -9.33 -5.85
CA LYS A 151 3.58 -8.72 -5.81
C LYS A 151 3.25 -7.99 -7.11
N MET A 152 4.19 -7.16 -7.57
CA MET A 152 4.02 -6.36 -8.79
C MET A 152 4.04 -7.27 -10.03
N ALA A 153 4.96 -8.23 -10.08
CA ALA A 153 5.09 -9.14 -11.20
C ALA A 153 3.82 -9.99 -11.40
N LEU A 154 3.24 -10.51 -10.30
CA LEU A 154 1.97 -11.24 -10.34
C LEU A 154 0.79 -10.36 -10.76
N LEU A 155 0.71 -9.10 -10.28
CA LEU A 155 -0.34 -8.17 -10.72
C LEU A 155 -0.20 -7.82 -12.20
N LEU A 156 1.03 -7.63 -12.70
CA LEU A 156 1.26 -7.39 -14.11
C LEU A 156 0.82 -8.59 -14.96
N GLN A 157 1.20 -9.81 -14.56
CA GLN A 157 0.76 -11.04 -15.24
C GLN A 157 -0.76 -11.16 -15.30
N GLN A 158 -1.43 -10.92 -14.18
CA GLN A 158 -2.88 -11.00 -14.10
C GLN A 158 -3.56 -9.91 -14.93
N GLY A 159 -3.15 -8.65 -14.74
CA GLY A 159 -3.82 -7.49 -15.33
C GLY A 159 -3.51 -7.26 -16.81
N ALA A 160 -2.24 -7.43 -17.22
CA ALA A 160 -1.81 -7.15 -18.60
C ALA A 160 -1.86 -8.38 -19.51
N PHE A 161 -1.70 -9.58 -18.96
CA PHE A 161 -1.53 -10.80 -19.76
C PHE A 161 -2.60 -11.87 -19.49
N GLY A 162 -3.49 -11.67 -18.51
CA GLY A 162 -4.51 -12.65 -18.13
C GLY A 162 -3.95 -13.95 -17.55
N VAL A 163 -2.69 -13.94 -17.10
CA VAL A 163 -1.99 -15.12 -16.57
C VAL A 163 -2.08 -15.12 -15.04
N VAL A 164 -2.48 -16.26 -14.46
CA VAL A 164 -2.68 -16.41 -13.01
C VAL A 164 -1.70 -17.45 -12.45
N ASP A 165 -0.46 -17.03 -12.20
CA ASP A 165 0.59 -17.89 -11.64
C ASP A 165 0.63 -17.92 -10.10
N GLY A 166 -0.08 -17.00 -9.45
CA GLY A 166 -0.16 -16.96 -7.99
C GLY A 166 -1.00 -15.82 -7.44
N ILE A 167 -1.18 -15.79 -6.12
CA ILE A 167 -1.93 -14.73 -5.42
C ILE A 167 -1.02 -13.52 -5.18
N SER A 168 -1.48 -12.33 -5.53
CA SER A 168 -0.77 -11.09 -5.18
C SER A 168 -1.11 -10.69 -3.74
N VAL A 169 -0.10 -10.60 -2.87
CA VAL A 169 -0.24 -10.22 -1.47
C VAL A 169 0.46 -8.90 -1.21
N ASP A 170 -0.30 -7.90 -0.80
CA ASP A 170 0.19 -6.62 -0.32
C ASP A 170 -0.01 -6.49 1.20
N THR A 171 0.15 -5.28 1.74
CA THR A 171 -0.03 -5.03 3.18
C THR A 171 -1.48 -5.19 3.63
N HIS A 172 -2.47 -4.90 2.79
CA HIS A 172 -3.89 -5.09 3.09
C HIS A 172 -4.22 -6.58 3.15
N VAL A 173 -3.91 -7.33 2.09
CA VAL A 173 -4.13 -8.78 2.02
C VAL A 173 -3.41 -9.49 3.16
N HIS A 174 -2.13 -9.16 3.39
CA HIS A 174 -1.35 -9.74 4.48
C HIS A 174 -2.00 -9.49 5.84
N ARG A 175 -2.34 -8.23 6.16
CA ARG A 175 -2.96 -7.86 7.43
C ARG A 175 -4.31 -8.56 7.62
N ILE A 176 -5.21 -8.41 6.66
CA ILE A 176 -6.60 -8.86 6.78
C ILE A 176 -6.66 -10.39 6.84
N CYS A 177 -5.86 -11.11 6.04
CA CYS A 177 -5.83 -12.57 6.12
C CYS A 177 -5.32 -13.08 7.48
N ASN A 178 -4.39 -12.38 8.13
CA ASN A 178 -4.00 -12.75 9.50
C ASN A 178 -5.10 -12.40 10.52
N LEU A 179 -5.81 -11.26 10.37
CA LEU A 179 -6.92 -10.87 11.25
C LEU A 179 -8.12 -11.83 11.15
N LEU A 180 -8.39 -12.36 9.96
CA LEU A 180 -9.43 -13.35 9.72
C LEU A 180 -8.98 -14.78 10.02
N GLU A 181 -7.76 -14.97 10.51
CA GLU A 181 -7.13 -16.29 10.76
C GLU A 181 -7.09 -17.21 9.53
N TRP A 182 -7.13 -16.62 8.33
CA TRP A 182 -6.98 -17.32 7.05
C TRP A 182 -5.55 -17.84 6.85
N VAL A 183 -4.59 -17.18 7.48
CA VAL A 183 -3.17 -17.53 7.50
C VAL A 183 -2.59 -17.27 8.89
N ASP A 184 -1.45 -17.90 9.19
CA ASP A 184 -0.57 -17.48 10.29
C ASP A 184 0.82 -17.24 9.68
N SER A 185 1.11 -15.97 9.41
CA SER A 185 2.32 -15.61 8.67
C SER A 185 2.90 -14.29 9.16
N THR A 186 4.22 -14.14 9.05
CA THR A 186 4.95 -12.93 9.44
C THR A 186 5.33 -12.05 8.27
N ASN A 187 5.13 -12.53 7.04
CA ASN A 187 5.50 -11.83 5.83
C ASN A 187 4.54 -12.15 4.67
N PRO A 188 4.43 -11.27 3.67
CA PRO A 188 3.51 -11.43 2.54
C PRO A 188 3.75 -12.70 1.71
N GLU A 189 5.00 -13.14 1.56
CA GLU A 189 5.32 -14.32 0.77
C GLU A 189 4.82 -15.60 1.44
N ALA A 190 4.98 -15.72 2.75
CA ALA A 190 4.39 -16.81 3.53
C ALA A 190 2.86 -16.78 3.48
N THR A 191 2.23 -15.61 3.52
CA THR A 191 0.77 -15.48 3.30
C THR A 191 0.37 -16.02 1.94
N ARG A 192 1.08 -15.64 0.88
CA ARG A 192 0.80 -16.11 -0.48
C ARG A 192 0.85 -17.63 -0.57
N VAL A 193 1.92 -18.25 -0.06
CA VAL A 193 2.07 -19.70 -0.06
C VAL A 193 0.90 -20.36 0.67
N GLN A 194 0.60 -19.91 1.90
CA GLN A 194 -0.48 -20.49 2.71
C GLN A 194 -1.86 -20.33 2.07
N LEU A 195 -2.17 -19.16 1.50
CA LEU A 195 -3.45 -18.94 0.80
C LEU A 195 -3.59 -19.88 -0.40
N GLN A 196 -2.54 -20.05 -1.21
CA GLN A 196 -2.58 -20.91 -2.40
C GLN A 196 -2.74 -22.41 -2.06
N ASP A 197 -2.47 -22.82 -0.82
CA ASP A 197 -2.57 -24.21 -0.42
C ASP A 197 -4.02 -24.64 -0.15
N TRP A 198 -4.94 -23.70 0.12
CA TRP A 198 -6.35 -24.00 0.43
C TRP A 198 -7.38 -23.15 -0.35
N LEU A 199 -7.07 -21.90 -0.73
CA LEU A 199 -8.03 -21.02 -1.40
C LEU A 199 -8.27 -21.50 -2.86
N PRO A 200 -9.54 -21.67 -3.30
CA PRO A 200 -9.84 -22.07 -4.67
C PRO A 200 -9.23 -21.12 -5.71
N LYS A 201 -8.67 -21.68 -6.79
CA LYS A 201 -8.02 -20.91 -7.87
C LYS A 201 -8.92 -19.83 -8.48
N SER A 202 -10.23 -20.07 -8.54
CA SER A 202 -11.23 -19.10 -9.02
C SER A 202 -11.25 -17.79 -8.24
N LYS A 203 -10.72 -17.77 -7.01
CA LYS A 203 -10.66 -16.58 -6.14
C LYS A 203 -9.31 -15.85 -6.18
N TRP A 204 -8.30 -16.39 -6.85
CA TRP A 204 -6.92 -15.88 -6.78
C TRP A 204 -6.72 -14.50 -7.40
N THR A 205 -7.45 -14.19 -8.47
CA THR A 205 -7.43 -12.86 -9.11
C THR A 205 -8.21 -11.84 -8.29
N LYS A 206 -9.30 -12.26 -7.66
CA LYS A 206 -10.22 -11.37 -6.94
C LYS A 206 -9.74 -10.95 -5.56
N ILE A 207 -9.03 -11.82 -4.84
CA ILE A 207 -8.71 -11.61 -3.42
C ILE A 207 -7.93 -10.31 -3.17
N ASN A 208 -6.99 -9.94 -4.04
CA ASN A 208 -6.19 -8.74 -3.84
C ASN A 208 -7.07 -7.48 -3.89
N HIS A 209 -7.72 -7.24 -5.02
CA HIS A 209 -8.58 -6.08 -5.23
C HIS A 209 -9.70 -6.00 -4.18
N MET A 210 -10.32 -7.14 -3.85
CA MET A 210 -11.37 -7.22 -2.82
C MET A 210 -10.87 -6.78 -1.43
N LEU A 211 -9.74 -7.33 -0.96
CA LEU A 211 -9.23 -7.05 0.38
C LEU A 211 -8.53 -5.69 0.47
N VAL A 212 -7.94 -5.19 -0.61
CA VAL A 212 -7.42 -3.81 -0.66
C VAL A 212 -8.57 -2.83 -0.45
N GLY A 213 -9.64 -2.94 -1.25
CA GLY A 213 -10.79 -2.05 -1.12
C GLY A 213 -11.48 -2.16 0.23
N PHE A 214 -11.64 -3.37 0.76
CA PHE A 214 -12.17 -3.60 2.11
C PHE A 214 -11.27 -2.98 3.19
N GLY A 215 -9.96 -3.07 3.03
CA GLY A 215 -8.99 -2.48 3.94
C GLY A 215 -8.83 -0.96 3.82
N GLN A 216 -9.29 -0.35 2.74
CA GLN A 216 -9.33 1.10 2.55
C GLN A 216 -10.61 1.72 3.15
N THR A 217 -11.72 0.99 3.13
CA THR A 217 -13.05 1.49 3.51
C THR A 217 -13.45 1.08 4.94
N ILE A 218 -13.42 -0.22 5.25
CA ILE A 218 -13.96 -0.80 6.50
C ILE A 218 -12.84 -1.29 7.43
N CYS A 219 -12.04 -2.28 7.01
CA CYS A 219 -11.00 -2.89 7.84
C CYS A 219 -9.69 -2.10 7.80
N LYS A 220 -9.77 -0.83 8.21
CA LYS A 220 -8.66 0.13 8.19
C LYS A 220 -7.50 -0.34 9.08
N PRO A 221 -6.24 0.02 8.73
CA PRO A 221 -5.07 -0.34 9.53
C PRO A 221 -5.09 0.27 10.95
N ILE A 222 -5.73 1.43 11.10
CA ILE A 222 -5.93 2.13 12.37
C ILE A 222 -7.43 2.38 12.48
N ALA A 223 -8.02 2.04 13.64
CA ALA A 223 -9.46 2.16 13.89
C ALA A 223 -10.32 1.49 12.80
N PRO A 224 -10.26 0.15 12.66
CA PRO A 224 -11.18 -0.56 11.78
C PRO A 224 -12.63 -0.30 12.20
N LEU A 225 -13.53 -0.12 11.23
CA LEU A 225 -14.93 0.18 11.46
C LEU A 225 -15.72 -1.11 11.73
N CYS A 226 -15.40 -1.81 12.83
CA CYS A 226 -16.02 -3.10 13.15
C CYS A 226 -17.53 -3.00 13.36
N ASP A 227 -18.04 -1.87 13.87
CA ASP A 227 -19.48 -1.62 14.04
C ASP A 227 -20.24 -1.52 12.69
N GLU A 228 -19.54 -1.12 11.62
CA GLU A 228 -20.08 -1.02 10.26
C GLU A 228 -19.79 -2.27 9.41
N CYS A 229 -19.02 -3.23 9.96
CA CYS A 229 -18.53 -4.38 9.24
C CYS A 229 -19.57 -5.51 9.26
N GLY A 230 -20.18 -5.82 8.11
CA GLY A 230 -21.19 -6.89 7.98
C GLY A 230 -20.69 -8.33 8.20
N VAL A 231 -19.41 -8.51 8.57
CA VAL A 231 -18.84 -9.81 8.95
C VAL A 231 -18.20 -9.80 10.35
N SER A 232 -18.47 -8.77 11.16
CA SER A 232 -17.93 -8.63 12.51
C SER A 232 -18.25 -9.83 13.40
N ASP A 233 -19.49 -10.34 13.36
CA ASP A 233 -19.93 -11.50 14.16
C ASP A 233 -19.15 -12.79 13.88
N LEU A 234 -18.55 -12.89 12.69
CA LEU A 234 -17.76 -14.05 12.26
C LEU A 234 -16.25 -13.81 12.36
N CYS A 235 -15.82 -12.56 12.59
CA CYS A 235 -14.42 -12.17 12.58
C CYS A 235 -13.77 -12.45 13.94
N PRO A 236 -12.71 -13.28 14.00
CA PRO A 236 -12.02 -13.62 15.26
C PRO A 236 -11.45 -12.40 16.00
N MET A 237 -11.19 -11.33 15.24
CA MET A 237 -10.57 -10.11 15.73
C MET A 237 -11.55 -8.92 15.70
N ALA A 238 -12.87 -9.11 15.66
CA ALA A 238 -13.78 -7.95 15.74
C ALA A 238 -13.60 -7.17 17.04
N HIS A 239 -13.66 -5.83 16.99
CA HIS A 239 -13.56 -4.90 18.13
C HIS A 239 -12.28 -5.01 18.99
N TRP A 240 -11.27 -5.75 18.54
CA TRP A 240 -9.97 -5.89 19.21
C TRP A 240 -9.28 -4.54 19.46
N TYR A 241 -9.56 -3.58 18.58
CA TYR A 241 -9.13 -2.20 18.68
C TYR A 241 -10.36 -1.31 18.87
N SER A 242 -10.60 -0.89 20.12
CA SER A 242 -11.60 0.11 20.45
C SER A 242 -10.88 1.40 20.88
N PRO A 243 -10.86 2.46 20.05
CA PRO A 243 -10.37 3.75 20.53
C PRO A 243 -11.27 4.23 21.69
N PRO A 244 -10.73 4.94 22.70
CA PRO A 244 -11.53 5.44 23.80
C PRO A 244 -12.66 6.33 23.27
N LYS A 245 -13.90 6.04 23.68
CA LYS A 245 -15.07 6.85 23.31
C LYS A 245 -14.79 8.30 23.71
N LYS A 246 -14.75 9.22 22.74
CA LYS A 246 -14.76 10.66 23.04
C LYS A 246 -16.05 10.91 23.83
N LYS A 247 -15.92 11.25 25.12
CA LYS A 247 -17.06 11.80 25.88
C LYS A 247 -17.55 13.01 25.09
N LYS A 248 -18.82 12.98 24.67
CA LYS A 248 -19.51 14.21 24.29
C LYS A 248 -19.53 15.07 25.53
N ILE A 249 -18.64 16.06 25.62
CA ILE A 249 -18.79 17.15 26.56
C ILE A 249 -19.95 17.96 25.97
N GLY A 250 -21.15 17.75 26.50
CA GLY A 250 -22.25 18.66 26.25
C GLY A 250 -21.90 19.99 26.92
N TYR A 251 -21.82 21.05 26.13
CA TYR A 251 -22.06 22.37 26.68
C TYR A 251 -23.58 22.53 26.71
N GLU A 252 -24.13 22.65 27.90
CA GLU A 252 -25.47 23.19 28.09
C GLU A 252 -25.36 24.69 27.83
N ASP A 253 -26.06 25.17 26.82
CA ASP A 253 -26.24 26.59 26.55
C ASP A 253 -27.11 27.16 27.67
N ASP A 254 -26.49 27.84 28.64
CA ASP A 254 -27.19 28.74 29.54
C ASP A 254 -26.88 30.19 29.16
N SER A 255 -27.96 30.93 28.97
CA SER A 255 -28.00 32.30 28.52
C SER A 255 -27.21 33.25 29.42
N GLY A 256 -26.33 34.06 28.84
CA GLY A 256 -25.63 35.15 29.53
C GLY A 256 -24.97 36.10 28.54
N SER A 257 -25.66 37.20 28.24
CA SER A 257 -25.23 38.31 27.39
C SER A 257 -23.90 38.95 27.82
N SER A 258 -22.98 39.14 26.88
CA SER A 258 -22.16 40.36 26.81
C SER A 258 -21.53 40.53 25.42
N GLU A 259 -22.13 41.45 24.68
CA GLU A 259 -21.58 42.35 23.66
C GLU A 259 -20.05 42.33 23.47
N PHE A 260 -19.58 41.99 22.26
CA PHE A 260 -18.21 42.27 21.82
C PHE A 260 -18.22 42.94 20.44
N VAL A 261 -17.74 44.18 20.45
CA VAL A 261 -17.64 45.14 19.35
C VAL A 261 -16.63 44.67 18.30
N LEU A 262 -17.04 44.67 17.04
CA LEU A 262 -16.16 44.56 15.88
C LEU A 262 -15.42 45.88 15.67
N LYS A 263 -14.08 45.83 15.62
CA LYS A 263 -13.27 46.88 14.99
C LYS A 263 -12.59 46.30 13.75
N GLU A 264 -12.99 46.84 12.61
CA GLU A 264 -12.28 46.76 11.34
C GLU A 264 -11.02 47.63 11.42
N GLU A 265 -9.90 47.17 10.86
CA GLU A 265 -8.81 48.05 10.45
C GLU A 265 -8.31 47.67 9.05
N GLU A 266 -8.14 48.71 8.24
CA GLU A 266 -7.91 48.74 6.80
C GLU A 266 -6.45 48.47 6.39
N LYS A 267 -6.26 48.38 5.06
CA LYS A 267 -5.06 47.97 4.31
C LYS A 267 -3.95 49.03 4.19
N GLY A 268 -2.71 48.53 4.23
CA GLY A 268 -1.58 48.92 3.34
C GLY A 268 -0.58 49.98 3.85
N PRO A 269 0.62 50.13 3.26
CA PRO A 269 1.11 49.58 1.98
C PRO A 269 2.49 48.85 2.01
N SER A 270 2.77 48.14 0.91
CA SER A 270 4.02 47.44 0.55
C SER A 270 5.29 48.30 0.59
N LYS A 271 6.45 47.66 0.91
CA LYS A 271 7.67 47.73 0.08
C LYS A 271 8.82 46.81 0.54
N LYS A 272 9.53 46.32 -0.49
CA LYS A 272 10.94 45.93 -0.63
C LYS A 272 11.40 44.49 -0.33
N VAL A 273 11.75 43.87 -1.46
CA VAL A 273 12.71 42.78 -1.71
C VAL A 273 14.05 43.06 -1.04
N GLU A 274 14.61 42.04 -0.38
CA GLU A 274 16.06 41.93 -0.17
C GLU A 274 16.50 40.45 -0.17
N GLU A 275 17.58 40.23 -0.91
CA GLU A 275 18.25 39.00 -1.30
C GLU A 275 19.18 38.50 -0.18
N LYS A 276 19.04 37.25 0.31
CA LYS A 276 20.05 36.63 1.19
C LYS A 276 20.29 35.14 0.89
N LYS A 277 21.36 34.94 0.11
CA LYS A 277 22.47 33.96 0.22
C LYS A 277 22.20 32.52 0.70
N GLU A 278 22.64 31.58 -0.14
CA GLU A 278 22.82 30.13 0.10
C GLU A 278 23.49 29.77 1.44
N PRO A 279 23.12 28.63 2.05
CA PRO A 279 24.02 27.87 2.90
C PRO A 279 24.55 26.61 2.20
N LYS A 280 25.88 26.53 2.23
CA LYS A 280 26.78 25.51 1.68
C LYS A 280 26.40 24.06 2.03
N HIS A 281 26.55 23.21 1.03
CA HIS A 281 26.54 21.75 1.09
C HIS A 281 27.40 21.18 2.24
N ARG A 282 26.77 20.45 3.17
CA ARG A 282 27.47 19.47 4.03
C ARG A 282 27.14 18.07 3.52
N LYS A 283 28.11 17.44 2.85
CA LYS A 283 28.05 16.03 2.41
C LYS A 283 27.83 15.16 3.64
N ASN A 284 26.69 14.46 3.71
CA ASN A 284 26.44 13.45 4.73
C ASN A 284 26.21 12.11 4.02
N THR A 285 27.32 11.42 3.76
CA THR A 285 27.34 10.02 3.36
C THR A 285 26.93 9.16 4.56
N ARG A 286 25.67 8.72 4.61
CA ARG A 286 25.26 7.66 5.54
C ARG A 286 24.44 6.61 4.80
N ALA A 287 25.01 5.41 4.75
CA ALA A 287 24.43 4.21 4.16
C ALA A 287 22.99 4.00 4.65
N SER A 288 22.09 3.79 3.70
CA SER A 288 20.65 3.65 3.88
C SER A 288 20.31 2.25 4.41
N LYS A 289 20.24 2.11 5.74
CA LYS A 289 19.44 1.03 6.35
C LYS A 289 17.97 1.38 6.19
N GLY A 290 17.23 0.52 5.49
CA GLY A 290 15.80 0.70 5.23
C GLY A 290 15.00 0.91 6.50
N THR A 291 14.41 2.09 6.64
CA THR A 291 13.48 2.41 7.70
C THR A 291 12.09 1.89 7.33
N GLN A 292 11.66 0.85 8.03
CA GLN A 292 10.27 0.38 8.06
C GLN A 292 9.32 1.53 8.39
N SER A 293 8.15 1.58 7.74
CA SER A 293 7.12 2.57 8.06
C SER A 293 6.68 2.41 9.53
N LYS A 294 6.25 3.50 10.18
CA LYS A 294 5.77 3.46 11.58
C LYS A 294 4.59 2.51 11.76
N ASP A 295 3.79 2.35 10.70
CA ASP A 295 2.58 1.53 10.65
C ASP A 295 2.92 0.03 10.65
N ASP A 296 3.96 -0.36 9.92
CA ASP A 296 4.48 -1.73 9.91
C ASP A 296 5.05 -2.12 11.28
N LYS A 297 5.66 -1.18 12.00
CA LYS A 297 6.31 -1.46 13.29
C LYS A 297 5.29 -1.72 14.40
N PHE A 298 4.17 -0.97 14.43
CA PHE A 298 3.11 -1.16 15.41
C PHE A 298 2.42 -2.53 15.23
N PHE A 299 2.01 -2.84 14.00
CA PHE A 299 1.36 -4.12 13.68
C PHE A 299 2.26 -5.32 13.93
N ASN A 300 3.54 -5.26 13.53
CA ASN A 300 4.50 -6.33 13.81
C ASN A 300 4.75 -6.53 15.32
N ASN A 301 4.67 -5.47 16.12
CA ASN A 301 4.79 -5.56 17.57
C ASN A 301 3.54 -6.20 18.19
N TYR A 302 2.36 -5.88 17.67
CA TYR A 302 1.09 -6.50 18.08
C TYR A 302 1.02 -7.99 17.73
N LEU A 303 1.34 -8.38 16.48
CA LEU A 303 1.42 -9.79 16.09
C LEU A 303 2.45 -10.58 16.92
N LYS A 304 3.56 -9.93 17.32
CA LYS A 304 4.54 -10.53 18.23
C LYS A 304 4.01 -10.70 19.66
N LYS A 305 3.19 -9.76 20.15
CA LYS A 305 2.51 -9.88 21.45
C LYS A 305 1.46 -10.98 21.43
N LEU A 306 0.63 -11.07 20.38
CA LEU A 306 -0.34 -12.15 20.19
C LEU A 306 0.32 -13.54 20.13
N ARG A 307 1.44 -13.69 19.41
CA ARG A 307 2.16 -14.97 19.34
C ARG A 307 2.83 -15.39 20.65
N LYS A 308 3.24 -14.42 21.49
CA LYS A 308 3.86 -14.70 22.80
C LYS A 308 2.83 -15.00 23.89
N LYS A 309 1.60 -14.51 23.73
CA LYS A 309 0.49 -14.70 24.64
C LYS A 309 -0.52 -15.63 23.96
N LYS A 310 -0.45 -16.94 24.21
CA LYS A 310 -1.60 -17.87 23.99
C LYS A 310 -2.73 -17.49 24.98
N ILE A 311 -3.27 -16.28 24.90
CA ILE A 311 -4.19 -15.76 25.88
C ILE A 311 -5.56 -15.64 25.23
N THR A 312 -6.37 -16.67 25.49
CA THR A 312 -7.78 -16.53 25.86
C THR A 312 -7.86 -15.45 26.94
N GLU A 313 -8.52 -14.32 26.66
CA GLU A 313 -8.80 -13.23 27.61
C GLU A 313 -7.57 -12.42 28.09
N ALA A 314 -7.09 -11.48 27.27
CA ALA A 314 -6.22 -10.40 27.75
C ALA A 314 -6.96 -9.07 27.56
N GLU A 315 -7.17 -8.33 28.65
CA GLU A 315 -7.69 -6.96 28.60
C GLU A 315 -6.78 -6.05 27.75
N PRO A 316 -7.37 -5.08 27.03
CA PRO A 316 -6.61 -4.15 26.18
C PRO A 316 -5.66 -3.29 27.03
N PRO A 317 -4.46 -2.95 26.50
CA PRO A 317 -3.49 -2.11 27.22
C PRO A 317 -4.06 -0.72 27.49
N THR A 318 -3.77 -0.18 28.68
CA THR A 318 -4.29 1.12 29.12
C THR A 318 -3.61 2.27 28.38
N LEU A 319 -4.25 3.45 28.38
CA LEU A 319 -3.70 4.68 27.79
C LEU A 319 -2.34 5.05 28.37
N ASP A 320 -2.12 4.80 29.66
CA ASP A 320 -0.85 5.09 30.33
C ASP A 320 0.29 4.20 29.79
N GLU A 321 0.02 2.92 29.49
CA GLU A 321 1.00 2.02 28.86
C GLU A 321 1.38 2.46 27.43
N LEU A 322 0.44 3.11 26.73
CA LEU A 322 0.67 3.67 25.39
C LEU A 322 1.42 5.00 25.45
N GLU A 323 1.19 5.82 26.47
CA GLU A 323 1.88 7.10 26.67
C GLU A 323 3.29 6.92 27.22
N GLU A 324 3.54 6.01 28.16
CA GLU A 324 4.89 5.71 28.66
C GLU A 324 5.83 5.22 27.54
N SER A 325 5.29 4.44 26.60
CA SER A 325 6.03 3.99 25.42
C SER A 325 6.42 5.14 24.47
N ASN A 326 5.63 6.22 24.43
CA ASN A 326 5.88 7.42 23.62
C ASN A 326 6.77 8.45 24.35
N ILE A 327 6.69 8.53 25.68
CA ILE A 327 7.55 9.40 26.51
C ILE A 327 9.00 8.87 26.54
N TYR A 328 9.20 7.55 26.58
CA TYR A 328 10.55 6.95 26.48
C TYR A 328 11.23 7.25 25.13
N ILE A 329 10.45 7.43 24.06
CA ILE A 329 10.96 7.77 22.72
C ILE A 329 11.26 9.27 22.57
N ARG A 330 10.51 10.17 23.22
CA ARG A 330 10.79 11.61 23.20
C ARG A 330 12.11 11.96 23.90
N LYS A 331 12.45 11.32 25.03
CA LYS A 331 13.74 11.57 25.74
C LYS A 331 14.99 11.10 24.97
N LYS A 332 14.88 10.18 24.00
CA LYS A 332 16.00 9.73 23.15
C LYS A 332 16.22 10.56 21.87
N ARG A 333 15.39 11.58 21.61
CA ARG A 333 15.54 12.49 20.46
C ARG A 333 16.17 13.84 20.80
N THR A 334 16.39 14.12 22.08
CA THR A 334 17.07 15.33 22.58
C THR A 334 18.38 14.99 23.31
N ARG A 335 19.15 14.03 22.77
CA ARG A 335 20.58 13.86 23.06
C ARG A 335 21.31 13.49 21.79
#